data_AF-A0A183E066-F1
#
_entry.id   AF-A0A183E066-F1
#
_cell.length_a   1.000
_cell.length_b   1.000
_cell.length_c   1.000
_cell.angle_alpha   90.00
_cell.angle_beta   90.00
_cell.angle_gamma   90.00
#
_symmetry.space_group_name_H-M   'P 1'
#
loop_
_entity.id
_entity.type
_entity.pdbx_description
1 polymer ?
#
loop_
_entity_poly.entity_id
_entity_poly.type
_entity_poly.pdbx_seq_one_letter_code
_entity_poly.pdbx_strand_id
1 'polypeptide(L)'
;MEKRKSMCVIVDKDYYNLKDILACRQILKCLFPAPLGEEVFNLIGQREPEMEDGICYADLPLFMVKSLPNRKVLPPVQFGKMQMEILRASPEHVDIMRLNQFYYIVARHLARLLTGERAQFLAETVLYTFLQRSGWIIKFAIFEGPKSKKLDCMEAELYDKALKSSTQFSEWFFSKQALARKKLAIQKWQ
;
A
#
# COMPACT_ATOMS: atom_id res chain seq x y z
N MET A 1 47.30 -6.68 -2.87
CA MET A 1 45.93 -6.48 -3.39
C MET A 1 44.95 -7.20 -2.47
N GLU A 2 44.38 -6.48 -1.52
CA GLU A 2 43.32 -7.02 -0.66
C GLU A 2 42.04 -7.22 -1.50
N LYS A 3 41.56 -8.46 -1.56
CA LYS A 3 40.23 -8.77 -2.07
C LYS A 3 39.22 -8.12 -1.12
N ARG A 4 38.61 -7.00 -1.54
CA ARG A 4 37.39 -6.49 -0.91
C ARG A 4 36.36 -7.61 -0.97
N LYS A 5 36.11 -8.28 0.17
CA LYS A 5 34.94 -9.14 0.33
C LYS A 5 33.74 -8.27 0.02
N SER A 6 33.04 -8.57 -1.07
CA SER A 6 31.73 -8.00 -1.33
C SER A 6 30.84 -8.38 -0.14
N MET A 7 30.53 -7.40 0.72
CA MET A 7 29.55 -7.59 1.78
C MET A 7 28.20 -7.82 1.10
N CYS A 8 27.74 -9.07 1.10
CA CYS A 8 26.37 -9.38 0.74
C CYS A 8 25.48 -8.85 1.86
N VAL A 9 24.98 -7.62 1.70
CA VAL A 9 23.98 -7.04 2.60
C VAL A 9 22.66 -7.70 2.27
N ILE A 10 22.18 -8.56 3.17
CA ILE A 10 20.84 -9.13 3.08
C ILE A 10 19.85 -8.03 3.44
N VAL A 11 19.05 -7.60 2.47
CA VAL A 11 18.02 -6.58 2.65
C VAL A 11 16.63 -7.21 2.57
N ASP A 12 15.65 -6.55 3.17
CA ASP A 12 14.24 -6.95 3.09
C ASP A 12 13.75 -6.98 1.63
N LYS A 13 12.78 -7.85 1.34
CA LYS A 13 12.20 -7.99 -0.01
C LYS A 13 11.64 -6.67 -0.55
N ASP A 14 11.12 -5.82 0.32
CA ASP A 14 10.53 -4.53 -0.03
C ASP A 14 11.56 -3.37 0.00
N TYR A 15 12.86 -3.65 0.22
CA TYR A 15 13.90 -2.61 0.34
C TYR A 15 13.98 -1.66 -0.87
N TYR A 16 13.82 -2.19 -2.09
CA TYR A 16 13.82 -1.38 -3.33
C TYR A 16 12.42 -0.98 -3.81
N ASN A 17 11.37 -1.27 -3.03
CA ASN A 17 10.02 -0.94 -3.41
C ASN A 17 9.78 0.57 -3.21
N LEU A 18 9.83 1.33 -4.30
CA LEU A 18 9.63 2.79 -4.28
C LEU A 18 8.29 3.19 -3.65
N LYS A 19 7.21 2.44 -3.88
CA LYS A 19 5.91 2.72 -3.25
C LYS A 19 5.98 2.54 -1.73
N ASP A 20 6.70 1.52 -1.26
CA ASP A 20 6.90 1.28 0.17
C ASP A 20 7.75 2.38 0.81
N ILE A 21 8.84 2.78 0.15
CA ILE A 21 9.69 3.90 0.59
C ILE A 21 8.88 5.18 0.73
N LEU A 22 8.07 5.52 -0.29
CA LEU A 22 7.24 6.72 -0.28
C LEU A 22 6.14 6.65 0.79
N ALA A 23 5.49 5.49 0.95
CA ALA A 23 4.50 5.27 2.01
C ALA A 23 5.12 5.42 3.40
N CYS A 24 6.36 4.97 3.59
CA CYS A 24 7.06 5.06 4.87
C CYS A 24 7.50 6.49 5.26
N ARG A 25 7.39 7.47 4.37
CA ARG A 25 7.59 8.90 4.71
C ARG A 25 6.42 9.49 5.49
N GLN A 26 5.29 8.80 5.57
CA GLN A 26 4.13 9.28 6.31
C GLN A 26 4.48 9.52 7.78
N ILE A 27 4.12 10.70 8.28
CA ILE A 27 4.28 11.09 9.68
C ILE A 27 3.22 10.41 10.53
N LEU A 28 3.65 9.84 11.66
CA LEU A 28 2.81 9.21 12.66
C LEU A 28 2.97 9.90 14.00
N LYS A 29 1.84 10.10 14.68
CA LYS A 29 1.82 10.57 16.06
C LYS A 29 2.18 9.42 17.00
N CYS A 30 3.20 9.61 17.80
CA CYS A 30 3.74 8.60 18.69
C CYS A 30 3.83 9.13 20.12
N LEU A 31 3.61 8.22 21.08
CA LEU A 31 3.73 8.46 22.51
C LEU A 31 4.89 7.62 23.02
N PHE A 32 5.79 8.24 23.77
CA PHE A 32 6.91 7.55 24.42
C PHE A 32 6.84 7.75 25.93
N PRO A 33 6.95 6.68 26.74
CA PRO A 33 6.94 6.75 28.20
C PRO A 33 8.29 7.24 28.78
N ALA A 34 9.29 7.42 27.93
CA ALA A 34 10.62 7.91 28.27
C ALA A 34 11.08 8.89 27.19
N PRO A 35 11.93 9.87 27.52
CA PRO A 35 12.48 10.78 26.53
C PRO A 35 13.29 10.01 25.49
N LEU A 36 13.11 10.38 24.23
CA LEU A 36 13.96 9.95 23.13
C LEU A 36 15.16 10.90 23.09
N GLY A 37 16.38 10.38 23.00
CA GLY A 37 17.57 11.25 22.95
C GLY A 37 17.51 12.25 21.79
N GLU A 38 17.99 13.47 22.01
CA GLU A 38 18.00 14.59 21.05
C GLU A 38 18.55 14.19 19.66
N GLU A 39 19.50 13.25 19.61
CA GLU A 39 20.07 12.66 18.39
C GLU A 39 19.00 12.14 17.42
N VAL A 40 17.93 11.54 17.94
CA VAL A 40 16.80 11.02 17.16
C VAL A 40 16.12 12.17 16.41
N PHE A 41 15.85 13.28 17.10
CA PHE A 41 15.16 14.42 16.51
C PHE A 41 16.05 15.23 15.57
N ASN A 42 17.36 15.25 15.83
CA ASN A 42 18.35 15.85 14.92
C ASN A 42 18.37 15.18 13.54
N LEU A 43 18.16 13.86 13.45
CA LEU A 43 18.09 13.14 12.17
C LEU A 43 16.95 13.60 11.26
N ILE A 44 15.89 14.16 11.85
CA ILE A 44 14.72 14.67 11.13
C ILE A 44 14.62 16.20 11.15
N GLY A 45 15.65 16.87 11.67
CA GLY A 45 15.70 18.34 11.76
C GLY A 45 14.61 18.93 12.67
N GLN A 46 14.18 18.17 13.68
CA GLN A 46 13.20 18.62 14.68
C GLN A 46 13.88 18.85 16.02
N ARG A 47 13.29 19.72 16.84
CA ARG A 47 13.67 19.87 18.25
C ARG A 47 13.01 18.76 19.07
N GLU A 48 13.71 18.29 20.10
CA GLU A 48 13.11 17.35 21.07
C GLU A 48 11.83 17.96 21.68
N PRO A 49 10.70 17.22 21.65
CA PRO A 49 9.46 17.67 22.27
C PRO A 49 9.58 17.71 23.79
N GLU A 50 8.89 18.65 24.42
CA GLU A 50 8.75 18.66 25.87
C GLU A 50 7.92 17.46 26.35
N MET A 51 8.24 17.00 27.56
CA MET A 51 7.49 15.91 28.21
C MET A 51 6.29 16.49 28.93
N GLU A 52 5.10 15.98 28.63
CA GLU A 52 3.86 16.29 29.36
C GLU A 52 3.44 15.06 30.18
N ASP A 53 3.28 15.20 31.49
CA ASP A 53 2.89 14.10 32.41
C ASP A 53 3.75 12.83 32.30
N GLY A 54 5.05 13.00 32.01
CA GLY A 54 5.97 11.88 31.82
C GLY A 54 5.81 11.15 30.48
N ILE A 55 5.11 11.74 29.51
CA ILE A 55 4.94 11.21 28.15
C ILE A 55 5.50 12.21 27.13
N CYS A 56 6.33 11.72 26.21
CA CYS A 56 6.79 12.48 25.05
C CYS A 56 5.83 12.28 23.89
N TYR A 57 5.35 13.38 23.30
CA TYR A 57 4.55 13.36 22.08
C TYR A 57 5.41 13.75 20.89
N ALA A 58 5.58 12.83 19.93
CA ALA A 58 6.44 13.07 18.78
C ALA A 58 5.78 12.67 17.46
N ASP A 59 5.97 13.52 16.45
CA ASP A 59 5.51 13.33 15.09
C ASP A 59 6.67 12.81 14.24
N LEU A 60 6.74 11.49 14.06
CA LEU A 60 7.88 10.81 13.45
C LEU A 60 7.50 10.08 12.15
N PRO A 61 8.37 10.05 11.14
CA PRO A 61 8.15 9.25 9.94
C PRO A 61 8.02 7.75 10.25
N LEU A 62 7.13 7.07 9.53
CA LEU A 62 6.83 5.65 9.73
C LEU A 62 8.08 4.75 9.62
N PHE A 63 9.04 5.05 8.74
CA PHE A 63 10.29 4.28 8.63
C PHE A 63 11.11 4.32 9.94
N MET A 64 11.09 5.45 10.64
CA MET A 64 11.85 5.67 11.85
C MET A 64 11.17 5.04 13.06
N VAL A 65 9.85 5.23 13.15
CA VAL A 65 8.99 4.66 14.20
C VAL A 65 9.20 3.16 14.33
N LYS A 66 9.31 2.42 13.22
CA LYS A 66 9.56 0.97 13.21
C LYS A 66 10.74 0.53 14.07
N SER A 67 11.79 1.35 14.12
CA SER A 67 13.07 1.03 14.77
C SER A 67 13.15 1.46 16.24
N LEU A 68 12.19 2.25 16.74
CA LEU A 68 12.26 2.83 18.09
C LEU A 68 11.59 1.96 19.15
N PRO A 69 12.25 1.58 20.27
CA PRO A 69 11.62 0.74 21.29
C PRO A 69 10.50 1.47 22.06
N ASN A 70 9.67 0.72 22.79
CA ASN A 70 8.73 1.21 23.81
C ASN A 70 7.82 2.37 23.36
N ARG A 71 7.32 2.30 22.12
CA ARG A 71 6.46 3.32 21.52
C ARG A 71 4.99 2.91 21.53
N LYS A 72 4.10 3.89 21.69
CA LYS A 72 2.67 3.71 21.40
C LYS A 72 2.29 4.60 20.23
N VAL A 73 1.92 3.97 19.11
CA VAL A 73 1.50 4.68 17.90
C VAL A 73 0.03 5.03 18.00
N LEU A 74 -0.31 6.30 17.72
CA LEU A 74 -1.68 6.74 17.53
C LEU A 74 -2.03 6.59 16.04
N PRO A 75 -3.02 5.74 15.69
CA PRO A 75 -3.44 5.59 14.31
C PRO A 75 -3.92 6.93 13.74
N PRO A 76 -3.50 7.28 12.51
CA PRO A 76 -4.10 8.39 11.78
C PRO A 76 -5.63 8.24 11.67
N VAL A 77 -6.35 9.34 11.52
CA VAL A 77 -7.83 9.36 11.52
C VAL A 77 -8.44 8.44 10.48
N GLN A 78 -7.80 8.29 9.31
CA GLN A 78 -8.24 7.40 8.25
C GLN A 78 -8.12 5.90 8.60
N PHE A 79 -7.41 5.56 9.68
CA PHE A 79 -7.31 4.22 10.27
C PHE A 79 -8.01 4.12 11.62
N GLY A 80 -8.81 5.14 11.99
CA GLY A 80 -9.60 5.16 13.21
C GLY A 80 -10.79 4.20 13.15
N LYS A 81 -11.33 3.84 14.33
CA LYS A 81 -12.42 2.88 14.49
C LYS A 81 -13.63 3.19 13.60
N MET A 82 -14.11 4.44 13.62
CA MET A 82 -15.24 4.88 12.79
C MET A 82 -14.98 4.65 11.30
N GLN A 83 -13.80 5.03 10.80
CA GLN A 83 -13.47 4.85 9.38
C GLN A 83 -13.39 3.36 8.99
N MET A 84 -12.89 2.51 9.90
CA MET A 84 -12.86 1.06 9.68
C MET A 84 -14.26 0.45 9.64
N GLU A 85 -15.18 0.90 10.51
CA GLU A 85 -16.58 0.46 10.49
C GLU A 85 -17.27 0.85 9.18
N ILE A 86 -17.05 2.06 8.68
CA ILE A 86 -17.54 2.51 7.36
C ILE A 86 -17.01 1.59 6.25
N LEU A 87 -15.72 1.24 6.29
CA LEU A 87 -15.10 0.36 5.29
C LEU A 87 -15.60 -1.09 5.35
N ARG A 88 -15.98 -1.59 6.54
CA ARG A 88 -16.63 -2.90 6.66
C ARG A 88 -18.06 -2.88 6.14
N ALA A 89 -18.77 -1.76 6.29
CA ALA A 89 -20.15 -1.64 5.86
C ALA A 89 -20.30 -1.53 4.33
N SER A 90 -19.49 -0.69 3.67
CA SER A 90 -19.57 -0.52 2.22
C SER A 90 -18.25 -0.06 1.61
N PRO A 91 -17.29 -0.98 1.39
CA PRO A 91 -15.96 -0.61 0.92
C PRO A 91 -15.97 -0.01 -0.50
N GLU A 92 -16.89 -0.42 -1.37
CA GLU A 92 -16.97 0.00 -2.77
C GLU A 92 -17.24 1.50 -2.97
N HIS A 93 -17.96 2.12 -2.04
CA HIS A 93 -18.35 3.53 -2.13
C HIS A 93 -17.30 4.49 -1.57
N VAL A 94 -16.33 3.96 -0.82
CA VAL A 94 -15.28 4.78 -0.19
C VAL A 94 -14.22 5.17 -1.22
N ASP A 95 -13.82 6.44 -1.15
CA ASP A 95 -12.71 6.99 -1.90
C ASP A 95 -11.39 6.74 -1.14
N ILE A 96 -10.79 5.58 -1.41
CA ILE A 96 -9.55 5.14 -0.73
C ILE A 96 -8.38 6.08 -1.07
N MET A 97 -8.33 6.57 -2.32
CA MET A 97 -7.31 7.53 -2.74
C MET A 97 -7.32 8.79 -1.87
N ARG A 98 -8.51 9.33 -1.57
CA ARG A 98 -8.65 10.51 -0.69
C ARG A 98 -8.30 10.22 0.77
N LEU A 99 -8.49 8.99 1.24
CA LEU A 99 -8.05 8.60 2.58
C LEU A 99 -6.52 8.57 2.67
N ASN A 100 -5.88 7.90 1.70
CA ASN A 100 -4.44 7.85 1.57
C ASN A 100 -4.04 7.23 0.21
N GLN A 101 -3.16 7.88 -0.55
CA GLN A 101 -2.69 7.32 -1.84
C GLN A 101 -1.95 5.96 -1.70
N PHE A 102 -1.39 5.68 -0.52
CA PHE A 102 -0.69 4.44 -0.16
C PHE A 102 -1.46 3.63 0.89
N TYR A 103 -2.80 3.74 0.92
CA TYR A 103 -3.66 3.23 2.00
C TYR A 103 -3.31 1.81 2.47
N TYR A 104 -3.26 0.83 1.55
CA TYR A 104 -2.99 -0.57 1.93
C TYR A 104 -1.54 -0.79 2.40
N ILE A 105 -0.57 -0.06 1.84
CA ILE A 105 0.84 -0.16 2.25
C ILE A 105 1.01 0.37 3.67
N VAL A 106 0.45 1.55 3.93
CA VAL A 106 0.51 2.20 5.24
C VAL A 106 -0.23 1.36 6.28
N ALA A 107 -1.42 0.85 5.94
CA ALA A 107 -2.19 -0.03 6.81
C ALA A 107 -1.41 -1.28 7.22
N ARG A 108 -0.73 -1.93 6.27
CA ARG A 108 0.13 -3.10 6.51
C ARG A 108 1.23 -2.79 7.52
N HIS A 109 1.86 -1.62 7.40
CA HIS A 109 2.88 -1.20 8.35
C HIS A 109 2.28 -0.84 9.71
N LEU A 110 1.17 -0.10 9.75
CA LEU A 110 0.47 0.24 10.99
C LEU A 110 0.02 -1.00 11.76
N ALA A 111 -0.51 -2.01 11.08
CA ALA A 111 -0.93 -3.26 11.71
C ALA A 111 0.24 -3.99 12.42
N ARG A 112 1.49 -3.81 11.95
CA ARG A 112 2.69 -4.33 12.63
C ARG A 112 3.19 -3.46 13.78
N LEU A 113 2.81 -2.18 13.79
CA LEU A 113 3.18 -1.22 14.84
C LEU A 113 2.18 -1.22 16.00
N LEU A 114 0.92 -1.53 15.71
CA LEU A 114 -0.14 -1.67 16.71
C LEU A 114 -0.09 -3.06 17.35
N THR A 115 -0.70 -3.20 18.52
CA THR A 115 -0.78 -4.46 19.26
C THR A 115 -2.22 -4.81 19.62
N GLY A 116 -2.47 -6.10 19.87
CA GLY A 116 -3.76 -6.63 20.32
C GLY A 116 -4.89 -6.49 19.29
N GLU A 117 -6.12 -6.38 19.79
CA GLU A 117 -7.35 -6.37 18.98
C GLU A 117 -7.37 -5.24 17.94
N ARG A 118 -6.74 -4.09 18.23
CA ARG A 118 -6.69 -2.97 17.29
C ARG A 118 -5.90 -3.31 16.02
N ALA A 119 -4.78 -4.01 16.18
CA ALA A 119 -3.96 -4.44 15.05
C ALA A 119 -4.71 -5.46 14.19
N GLN A 120 -5.35 -6.44 14.84
CA GLN A 120 -6.14 -7.46 14.18
C GLN A 120 -7.33 -6.85 13.43
N PHE A 121 -8.11 -5.99 14.10
CA PHE A 121 -9.26 -5.33 13.50
C PHE A 121 -8.88 -4.48 12.28
N LEU A 122 -7.76 -3.75 12.34
CA LEU A 122 -7.23 -3.02 11.20
C LEU A 122 -6.85 -3.96 10.05
N ALA A 123 -6.09 -5.01 10.33
CA ALA A 123 -5.62 -5.96 9.33
C ALA A 123 -6.78 -6.68 8.63
N GLU A 124 -7.76 -7.17 9.40
CA GLU A 124 -8.96 -7.84 8.89
C GLU A 124 -9.81 -6.88 8.05
N THR A 125 -10.04 -5.66 8.54
CA THR A 125 -10.84 -4.67 7.81
C THR A 125 -10.19 -4.33 6.48
N VAL A 126 -8.89 -4.05 6.47
CA VAL A 126 -8.14 -3.68 5.27
C VAL A 126 -8.11 -4.82 4.25
N LEU A 127 -7.90 -6.05 4.72
CA LEU A 127 -7.97 -7.24 3.86
C LEU A 127 -9.37 -7.43 3.27
N TYR A 128 -10.41 -7.34 4.10
CA TYR A 128 -11.80 -7.43 3.66
C TYR A 128 -12.13 -6.38 2.61
N THR A 129 -11.78 -5.11 2.85
CA THR A 129 -11.97 -4.00 1.92
C THR A 129 -11.31 -4.27 0.57
N PHE A 130 -10.05 -4.72 0.57
CA PHE A 130 -9.34 -5.03 -0.68
C PHE A 130 -10.01 -6.16 -1.45
N LEU A 131 -10.39 -7.25 -0.76
CA LEU A 131 -11.04 -8.40 -1.38
C LEU A 131 -12.40 -8.03 -2.00
N GLN A 132 -13.26 -7.32 -1.28
CA GLN A 132 -14.57 -6.89 -1.82
C GLN A 132 -14.42 -6.02 -3.06
N ARG A 133 -13.46 -5.09 -3.06
CA ARG A 133 -13.27 -4.14 -4.18
C ARG A 133 -12.55 -4.77 -5.37
N SER A 134 -11.73 -5.80 -5.15
CA SER A 134 -10.91 -6.43 -6.20
C SER A 134 -11.72 -6.93 -7.40
N GLY A 135 -12.87 -7.57 -7.15
CA GLY A 135 -13.74 -8.07 -8.22
C GLY A 135 -14.29 -6.95 -9.08
N TRP A 136 -14.75 -5.87 -8.45
CA TRP A 136 -15.21 -4.67 -9.15
C TRP A 136 -14.10 -4.02 -9.97
N ILE A 137 -12.89 -3.87 -9.40
CA ILE A 137 -11.73 -3.29 -10.10
C ILE A 137 -11.37 -4.09 -11.35
N ILE A 138 -11.32 -5.43 -11.23
CA ILE A 138 -11.00 -6.31 -12.36
C ILE A 138 -12.09 -6.23 -13.43
N LYS A 139 -13.37 -6.29 -13.03
CA LYS A 139 -14.49 -6.14 -13.95
C LYS A 139 -14.39 -4.79 -14.69
N PHE A 140 -14.11 -3.71 -13.97
CA PHE A 140 -14.02 -2.37 -14.55
C PHE A 140 -12.87 -2.27 -15.55
N ALA A 141 -11.71 -2.86 -15.24
CA ALA A 141 -10.54 -2.90 -16.12
C ALA A 141 -10.80 -3.68 -17.42
N ILE A 142 -11.62 -4.73 -17.38
CA ILE A 142 -11.92 -5.56 -18.55
C ILE A 142 -13.05 -4.96 -19.40
N PHE A 143 -14.07 -4.39 -18.76
CA PHE A 143 -15.34 -4.09 -19.44
C PHE A 143 -15.76 -2.61 -19.43
N GLU A 144 -15.40 -1.81 -18.42
CA GLU A 144 -16.11 -0.55 -18.13
C GLU A 144 -15.26 0.75 -18.30
N GLY A 145 -14.19 0.71 -19.09
CA GLY A 145 -13.51 1.93 -19.54
C GLY A 145 -12.63 2.60 -18.45
N PRO A 146 -12.55 3.95 -18.39
CA PRO A 146 -11.41 4.68 -17.82
C PRO A 146 -11.24 4.52 -16.31
N LYS A 147 -9.98 4.32 -15.88
CA LYS A 147 -9.57 4.13 -14.48
C LYS A 147 -10.26 5.08 -13.48
N SER A 148 -10.84 4.51 -12.43
CA SER A 148 -11.44 5.27 -11.34
C SER A 148 -10.38 6.07 -10.57
N LYS A 149 -10.72 7.32 -10.20
CA LYS A 149 -9.88 8.19 -9.37
C LYS A 149 -9.90 7.82 -7.87
N LYS A 150 -10.77 6.89 -7.47
CA LYS A 150 -10.96 6.47 -6.07
C LYS A 150 -10.00 5.37 -5.61
N LEU A 151 -9.15 4.89 -6.51
CA LEU A 151 -8.26 3.75 -6.27
C LEU A 151 -6.95 4.19 -5.64
N ASP A 152 -6.48 3.51 -4.60
CA ASP A 152 -5.14 3.73 -4.09
C ASP A 152 -4.06 3.15 -5.05
N CYS A 153 -2.77 3.28 -4.70
CA CYS A 153 -1.67 2.80 -5.53
C CYS A 153 -1.63 1.28 -5.76
N MET A 154 -2.20 0.45 -4.87
CA MET A 154 -2.26 -1.00 -5.04
C MET A 154 -3.45 -1.39 -5.93
N GLU A 155 -4.61 -0.79 -5.69
CA GLU A 155 -5.80 -0.98 -6.53
C GLU A 155 -5.57 -0.50 -7.96
N ALA A 156 -4.86 0.63 -8.10
CA ALA A 156 -4.41 1.16 -9.37
C ALA A 156 -3.52 0.17 -10.13
N GLU A 157 -2.64 -0.55 -9.43
CA GLU A 157 -1.77 -1.56 -10.03
C GLU A 157 -2.54 -2.81 -10.45
N LEU A 158 -3.53 -3.24 -9.64
CA LEU A 158 -4.43 -4.32 -9.99
C LEU A 158 -5.22 -3.99 -11.27
N TYR A 159 -5.78 -2.78 -11.34
CA TYR A 159 -6.47 -2.29 -12.54
C TYR A 159 -5.56 -2.33 -13.78
N ASP A 160 -4.35 -1.76 -13.69
CA ASP A 160 -3.44 -1.68 -14.83
C ASP A 160 -3.01 -3.07 -15.31
N LYS A 161 -2.79 -4.01 -14.38
CA LYS A 161 -2.48 -5.41 -14.69
C LYS A 161 -3.65 -6.11 -15.37
N ALA A 162 -4.88 -5.94 -14.86
CA ALA A 162 -6.07 -6.53 -15.45
C ALA A 162 -6.34 -5.99 -16.86
N LEU A 163 -6.26 -4.67 -17.05
CA LEU A 163 -6.40 -4.02 -18.35
C LEU A 163 -5.35 -4.53 -19.34
N LYS A 164 -4.07 -4.51 -18.95
CA LYS A 164 -2.97 -5.00 -19.80
C LYS A 164 -3.18 -6.46 -20.22
N SER A 165 -3.59 -7.31 -19.27
CA SER A 165 -3.82 -8.74 -19.54
C SER A 165 -5.00 -8.94 -20.49
N SER A 166 -6.07 -8.16 -20.32
CA SER A 166 -7.23 -8.17 -21.22
C SER A 166 -6.86 -7.71 -22.63
N THR A 167 -6.13 -6.60 -22.77
CA THR A 167 -5.66 -6.10 -24.08
C THR A 167 -4.78 -7.13 -24.79
N GLN A 168 -3.80 -7.71 -24.08
CA GLN A 168 -2.92 -8.74 -24.65
C GLN A 168 -3.70 -9.98 -25.08
N PHE A 169 -4.70 -10.39 -24.30
CA PHE A 169 -5.57 -11.50 -24.67
C PHE A 169 -6.40 -11.18 -25.92
N SER A 170 -7.00 -9.99 -26.01
CA SER A 170 -7.77 -9.56 -27.18
C SER A 170 -6.89 -9.51 -28.44
N GLU A 171 -5.71 -8.90 -28.37
CA GLU A 171 -4.75 -8.86 -29.49
C GLU A 171 -4.37 -10.26 -29.95
N TRP A 172 -4.01 -11.15 -29.02
CA TRP A 172 -3.71 -12.53 -29.32
C TRP A 172 -4.89 -13.25 -29.98
N PHE A 173 -6.09 -13.13 -29.40
CA PHE A 173 -7.30 -13.82 -29.87
C PHE A 173 -7.69 -13.38 -31.28
N PHE A 174 -7.71 -12.08 -31.55
CA PHE A 174 -8.04 -11.55 -32.87
C PHE A 174 -6.97 -11.85 -33.91
N SER A 175 -5.67 -11.88 -33.54
CA SER A 175 -4.60 -12.29 -34.45
C SER A 175 -4.79 -13.74 -34.93
N LYS A 176 -5.20 -14.65 -34.03
CA LYS A 176 -5.47 -16.05 -34.34
C LYS A 176 -6.71 -16.21 -35.22
N GLN A 177 -7.78 -15.46 -34.94
CA GLN A 177 -8.96 -15.46 -35.81
C GLN A 177 -8.65 -14.94 -37.22
N ALA A 178 -7.86 -13.87 -37.34
CA ALA A 178 -7.45 -13.33 -38.64
C ALA A 178 -6.65 -14.36 -39.45
N LEU A 179 -5.72 -15.07 -38.81
CA LEU A 179 -4.98 -16.16 -39.45
C LEU A 179 -5.87 -17.32 -39.89
N ALA A 180 -6.84 -17.74 -39.07
CA ALA A 180 -7.80 -18.78 -39.42
C ALA A 180 -8.67 -18.39 -40.62
N ARG A 181 -9.18 -17.14 -40.64
CA ARG A 181 -9.94 -16.60 -41.78
C ARG A 181 -9.12 -16.56 -43.07
N LYS A 182 -7.84 -16.15 -43.00
CA LYS A 182 -6.94 -16.18 -44.17
C LYS A 182 -6.73 -17.60 -44.71
N LYS A 183 -6.53 -18.59 -43.84
CA LYS A 183 -6.38 -20.00 -44.26
C LYS A 183 -7.63 -20.55 -44.95
N LEU A 184 -8.81 -20.27 -44.39
CA LEU A 184 -10.10 -20.66 -44.97
C LEU A 184 -10.35 -19.97 -46.32
N ALA A 185 -9.92 -18.72 -46.48
CA ALA A 185 -10.00 -18.03 -47.76
C ALA A 185 -9.14 -18.75 -48.80
N ILE A 186 -7.86 -19.04 -48.51
CA ILE A 186 -6.94 -19.70 -49.44
C ILE A 186 -7.44 -21.08 -49.88
N GLN A 187 -8.03 -21.87 -48.97
CA GLN A 187 -8.60 -23.19 -49.30
C GLN A 187 -9.83 -23.15 -50.20
N LYS A 188 -10.55 -22.03 -50.30
CA LYS A 188 -11.71 -21.89 -51.20
C LYS A 188 -11.34 -21.58 -52.65
N TRP A 189 -10.08 -21.24 -52.91
CA TRP A 189 -9.58 -20.91 -54.25
C TRP A 189 -8.71 -22.02 -54.87
N GLN A 190 -8.67 -23.20 -54.24
CA GLN A 190 -8.07 -24.44 -54.77
C GLN A 190 -9.18 -25.45 -55.04
#